data_AF-A0A3E0N7Q0-F1
#
_entry.id   AF-A0A3E0N7Q0-F1
#
_cell.length_a   1.000
_cell.length_b   1.000
_cell.length_c   1.000
_cell.angle_alpha   90.00
_cell.angle_beta   90.00
_cell.angle_gamma   90.00
#
_symmetry.space_group_name_H-M   'P 1'
#
loop_
_entity.id
_entity.type
_entity.pdbx_description
1 polymer ?
#
loop_
_entity_poly.entity_id
_entity_poly.type
_entity_poly.pdbx_seq_one_letter_code
_entity_poly.pdbx_strand_id
1 'polypeptide(L)'
;DPLFLEFGGNTAYLDRLATMLEGIHQGHTLTPLFVEALSQHNLITAITLKITLKNGQDHALEGFYAIDDEKLQTLNEEAVADLHRRGHLLPAFMMVASQSQLKRLIELKNATVTA
;
A
#
# COMPACT_ATOMS: atom_id res chain seq x y z
N ASP A 1 -18.27 19.04 13.35
CA ASP A 1 -19.51 19.17 12.55
C ASP A 1 -20.58 18.21 13.06
N PRO A 2 -21.87 18.58 12.96
CA PRO A 2 -22.97 17.67 13.28
C PRO A 2 -22.97 16.46 12.34
N LEU A 3 -23.34 15.29 12.86
CA LEU A 3 -23.39 14.04 12.09
C LEU A 3 -24.66 13.92 11.24
N PHE A 4 -25.74 14.54 11.70
CA PHE A 4 -27.05 14.51 11.04
C PHE A 4 -27.52 15.94 10.71
N LEU A 5 -28.25 16.06 9.61
CA LEU A 5 -29.07 17.20 9.25
C LEU A 5 -30.29 17.28 10.17
N GLU A 6 -30.93 18.44 10.21
CA GLU A 6 -32.07 18.74 11.09
C GLU A 6 -33.22 17.72 10.99
N PHE A 7 -33.46 17.16 9.80
CA PHE A 7 -34.51 16.16 9.55
C PHE A 7 -33.99 14.72 9.52
N GLY A 8 -32.79 14.45 10.06
CA GLY A 8 -32.25 13.11 10.23
C GLY A 8 -31.46 12.53 9.03
N GLY A 9 -31.25 13.31 7.97
CA GLY A 9 -30.34 12.91 6.88
C GLY A 9 -28.86 12.97 7.30
N ASN A 10 -27.97 12.26 6.60
CA ASN A 10 -26.54 12.35 6.86
C ASN A 10 -25.98 13.72 6.43
N THR A 11 -24.98 14.22 7.15
CA THR A 11 -24.15 15.31 6.63
C THR A 11 -23.08 14.78 5.67
N ALA A 12 -22.55 15.65 4.80
CA ALA A 12 -21.43 15.30 3.92
C ALA A 12 -20.19 14.81 4.71
N TYR A 13 -20.04 15.27 5.95
CA TYR A 13 -19.01 14.78 6.86
C TYR A 13 -19.24 13.31 7.25
N LEU A 14 -20.46 12.96 7.65
CA LEU A 14 -20.82 11.58 7.99
C LEU A 14 -20.72 10.65 6.76
N ASP A 15 -21.17 11.07 5.59
CA ASP A 15 -21.06 10.28 4.36
C ASP A 15 -19.60 10.01 3.97
N ARG A 16 -18.73 11.01 4.12
CA ARG A 16 -17.28 10.85 3.89
C ARG A 16 -16.69 9.83 4.87
N LEU A 17 -17.04 9.90 6.15
CA LEU A 17 -16.56 8.95 7.15
C LEU A 17 -17.06 7.53 6.87
N ALA A 18 -18.34 7.37 6.55
CA ALA A 18 -18.94 6.08 6.21
C ALA A 18 -18.22 5.45 5.00
N THR A 19 -17.96 6.25 3.95
CA THR A 19 -17.23 5.79 2.76
C THR A 19 -15.80 5.34 3.09
N MET A 20 -15.08 6.09 3.93
CA MET A 20 -13.73 5.71 4.35
C MET A 20 -13.74 4.41 5.16
N LEU A 21 -14.68 4.26 6.09
CA LEU A 21 -14.82 3.07 6.93
C LEU A 21 -15.19 1.83 6.09
N GLU A 22 -16.07 1.99 5.11
CA GLU A 22 -16.42 0.93 4.17
C GLU A 22 -15.18 0.48 3.38
N GLY A 23 -14.38 1.43 2.86
CA GLY A 23 -13.13 1.11 2.18
C GLY A 23 -12.13 0.36 3.08
N ILE A 24 -12.01 0.75 4.35
CA ILE A 24 -11.16 0.05 5.33
C ILE A 24 -11.69 -1.37 5.59
N HIS A 25 -13.01 -1.53 5.73
CA HIS A 25 -13.64 -2.82 5.99
C HIS A 25 -13.44 -3.81 4.83
N GLN A 26 -13.64 -3.34 3.59
CA GLN A 26 -13.35 -4.10 2.38
C GLN A 26 -11.87 -4.47 2.31
N GLY A 27 -10.98 -3.50 2.53
CA GLY A 27 -9.53 -3.74 2.58
C GLY A 27 -9.13 -4.79 3.60
N HIS A 28 -9.70 -4.77 4.81
CA HIS A 28 -9.44 -5.75 5.85
C HIS A 28 -9.84 -7.18 5.43
N THR A 29 -10.90 -7.31 4.64
CA THR A 29 -11.36 -8.62 4.14
C THR A 29 -10.49 -9.11 2.97
N LEU A 30 -10.08 -8.22 2.07
CA LEU A 30 -9.36 -8.58 0.85
C LEU A 30 -7.84 -8.74 1.04
N THR A 31 -7.24 -8.01 1.97
CA THR A 31 -5.78 -8.00 2.18
C THR A 31 -5.21 -9.38 2.51
N PRO A 32 -5.80 -10.19 3.42
CA PRO A 32 -5.28 -11.53 3.71
C PRO A 32 -5.24 -12.44 2.48
N LEU A 33 -6.29 -12.42 1.65
CA LEU A 33 -6.38 -13.22 0.43
C LEU A 33 -5.28 -12.83 -0.57
N PHE A 34 -5.02 -11.53 -0.70
CA PHE A 34 -3.99 -11.01 -1.57
C PHE A 34 -2.59 -11.40 -1.08
N VAL A 35 -2.31 -11.22 0.22
CA VAL A 35 -1.03 -11.61 0.84
C VAL A 35 -0.79 -13.12 0.70
N GLU A 36 -1.82 -13.93 0.90
CA GLU A 36 -1.74 -15.38 0.73
C GLU A 36 -1.39 -15.75 -0.71
N ALA A 37 -2.07 -15.16 -1.71
CA ALA A 37 -1.79 -15.42 -3.12
C ALA A 37 -0.35 -15.02 -3.50
N LEU A 38 0.13 -13.85 -3.06
CA LEU A 38 1.52 -13.45 -3.31
C LEU A 38 2.53 -14.38 -2.62
N SER A 39 2.22 -14.86 -1.42
CA SER A 39 3.07 -15.78 -0.67
C SER A 39 3.16 -17.16 -1.34
N GLN A 40 2.04 -17.67 -1.87
CA GLN A 40 1.99 -18.93 -2.63
C GLN A 40 2.95 -18.92 -3.83
N HIS A 41 3.13 -17.76 -4.46
CA HIS A 41 4.04 -17.56 -5.59
C HIS A 41 5.42 -17.02 -5.19
N ASN A 42 5.75 -16.99 -3.89
CA ASN A 42 7.02 -16.49 -3.35
C ASN A 42 7.39 -15.06 -3.78
N LEU A 43 6.38 -14.20 -3.93
CA LEU A 43 6.51 -12.82 -4.41
C LEU A 43 6.77 -11.79 -3.31
N ILE A 44 6.75 -12.17 -2.04
CA ILE A 44 6.99 -11.26 -0.93
C ILE A 44 8.45 -11.39 -0.48
N THR A 45 9.15 -10.26 -0.42
CA THR A 45 10.54 -10.20 0.04
C THR A 45 10.72 -9.15 1.12
N ALA A 46 11.60 -9.44 2.10
CA ALA A 46 11.95 -8.48 3.12
C ALA A 46 12.86 -7.40 2.54
N ILE A 47 12.67 -6.15 2.94
CA ILE A 47 13.47 -5.03 2.49
C ILE A 47 13.94 -4.16 3.65
N THR A 48 15.09 -3.53 3.47
CA THR A 48 15.60 -2.47 4.34
C THR A 48 15.80 -1.22 3.52
N LEU A 49 15.08 -0.14 3.86
CA LEU A 49 15.33 1.15 3.22
C LEU A 49 16.33 1.93 4.07
N LYS A 50 17.49 2.22 3.48
CA LYS A 50 18.47 3.14 4.05
C LYS A 50 18.27 4.51 3.46
N ILE A 51 18.05 5.50 4.31
CA ILE A 51 17.73 6.88 3.94
C ILE A 51 18.66 7.80 4.71
N THR A 52 19.37 8.67 3.99
CA THR A 52 20.09 9.80 4.60
C THR A 52 19.25 11.06 4.39
N LEU A 53 18.87 11.71 5.49
CA LEU A 53 18.12 12.96 5.45
C LEU A 53 19.06 14.15 5.17
N LYS A 54 18.48 15.30 4.78
CA LYS A 54 19.23 16.50 4.39
C LYS A 54 20.10 17.08 5.53
N ASN A 55 19.78 16.76 6.78
CA ASN A 55 20.54 17.14 7.97
C ASN A 55 21.67 16.15 8.30
N GLY A 56 21.93 15.19 7.40
CA GLY A 56 22.98 14.18 7.56
C GLY A 56 22.61 13.02 8.49
N GLN A 57 21.39 12.96 9.02
CA GLN A 57 20.94 11.83 9.84
C GLN A 57 20.62 10.62 8.95
N ASP A 58 21.24 9.49 9.29
CA ASP A 58 20.94 8.20 8.68
C ASP A 58 19.79 7.50 9.40
N HIS A 59 18.88 6.95 8.60
CA HIS A 59 17.78 6.12 9.06
C HIS A 59 17.77 4.80 8.29
N ALA A 60 17.55 3.71 9.02
CA ALA A 60 17.24 2.41 8.47
C ALA A 60 15.79 2.06 8.83
N LEU A 61 14.97 1.81 7.82
CA LEU A 61 13.63 1.28 7.98
C LEU A 61 13.69 -0.23 7.77
N GLU A 62 13.55 -0.97 8.86
CA GLU A 62 13.63 -2.43 8.92
C GLU A 62 12.26 -3.04 9.23
N GLY A 63 12.12 -4.35 8.99
CA GLY A 63 10.86 -5.07 9.25
C GLY A 63 9.78 -4.88 8.18
N PHE A 64 10.13 -4.28 7.04
CA PHE A 64 9.23 -4.07 5.91
C PHE A 64 9.35 -5.19 4.88
N TYR A 65 8.26 -5.39 4.14
CA TYR A 65 8.18 -6.30 3.02
C TYR A 65 7.72 -5.56 1.77
N ALA A 66 8.20 -6.00 0.62
CA ALA A 66 7.73 -5.54 -0.69
C ALA A 66 7.50 -6.72 -1.63
N ILE A 67 6.92 -6.40 -2.77
CA ILE A 67 6.82 -7.35 -3.87
C ILE A 67 8.18 -7.44 -4.57
N ASP A 68 8.62 -8.66 -4.79
CA ASP A 68 9.77 -9.02 -5.61
C ASP A 68 9.42 -8.78 -7.09
N ASP A 69 9.83 -7.63 -7.62
CA ASP A 69 9.52 -7.18 -8.99
C ASP A 69 10.12 -8.11 -10.05
N GLU A 70 11.35 -8.59 -9.83
CA GLU A 70 12.01 -9.52 -10.77
C GLU A 70 11.23 -10.83 -10.88
N LYS A 71 10.78 -11.41 -9.75
CA LYS A 71 9.93 -12.60 -9.78
C LYS A 71 8.55 -12.32 -10.38
N LEU A 72 7.95 -11.16 -10.08
CA LEU A 72 6.65 -10.81 -10.65
C LEU A 72 6.70 -10.72 -12.18
N GLN A 73 7.79 -10.18 -12.74
CA GLN A 73 7.99 -10.07 -14.20
C GLN A 73 8.34 -11.40 -14.87
N THR A 74 8.84 -12.39 -14.11
CA THR A 74 9.28 -13.69 -14.62
C THR A 74 8.38 -14.85 -14.21
N LEU A 75 7.16 -14.55 -13.75
CA LEU A 75 6.16 -15.56 -13.42
C LEU A 75 5.89 -16.51 -14.59
N ASN A 76 5.69 -17.78 -14.26
CA ASN A 76 5.24 -18.77 -15.24
C ASN A 76 3.75 -18.58 -15.59
N GLU A 77 3.30 -19.25 -16.65
CA GLU A 77 1.92 -19.12 -17.17
C GLU A 77 0.86 -19.47 -16.11
N GLU A 78 1.12 -20.48 -15.29
CA GLU A 78 0.21 -20.96 -14.25
C GLU A 78 0.00 -19.92 -13.15
N ALA A 79 1.07 -19.29 -12.68
CA ALA A 79 1.05 -18.26 -11.66
C ALA A 79 0.40 -16.97 -12.17
N VAL A 80 0.70 -16.55 -13.41
CA VAL A 80 0.04 -15.40 -14.04
C VAL A 80 -1.46 -15.65 -14.14
N ALA A 81 -1.87 -16.84 -14.62
CA ALA A 81 -3.28 -17.18 -14.76
C ALA A 81 -4.00 -17.23 -13.41
N ASP A 82 -3.36 -17.76 -12.36
CA ASP A 82 -3.92 -17.77 -11.00
C ASP A 82 -4.11 -16.36 -10.44
N LEU A 83 -3.07 -15.52 -10.45
CA LEU A 83 -3.14 -14.15 -9.94
C LEU A 83 -4.13 -13.28 -10.74
N HIS A 84 -4.22 -13.48 -12.06
CA HIS A 84 -5.19 -12.78 -12.89
C HIS A 84 -6.63 -13.19 -12.56
N ARG A 85 -6.91 -14.50 -12.47
CA ARG A 85 -8.26 -15.00 -12.11
C ARG A 85 -8.74 -14.50 -10.75
N ARG A 86 -7.82 -14.36 -9.79
CA ARG A 86 -8.12 -13.83 -8.44
C ARG A 86 -8.17 -12.30 -8.38
N GLY A 87 -7.87 -11.59 -9.48
CA GLY A 87 -7.84 -10.13 -9.51
C GLY A 87 -6.65 -9.51 -8.78
N HIS A 88 -5.58 -10.27 -8.52
CA HIS A 88 -4.43 -9.84 -7.73
C HIS A 88 -3.26 -9.32 -8.58
N LEU A 89 -3.27 -9.57 -9.89
CA LEU A 89 -2.18 -9.15 -10.78
C LEU A 89 -2.04 -7.62 -10.86
N LEU A 90 -3.15 -6.89 -11.06
CA LEU A 90 -3.13 -5.43 -11.11
C LEU A 90 -2.69 -4.80 -9.77
N PRO A 91 -3.25 -5.18 -8.60
CA PRO A 91 -2.76 -4.72 -7.30
C PRO A 91 -1.26 -4.96 -7.09
N ALA A 92 -0.73 -6.09 -7.52
CA ALA A 92 0.71 -6.39 -7.41
C ALA A 92 1.56 -5.37 -8.17
N PHE A 93 1.25 -5.11 -9.45
CA PHE A 93 1.96 -4.10 -10.23
C PHE A 93 1.77 -2.68 -9.68
N MET A 94 0.60 -2.35 -9.13
CA MET A 94 0.37 -1.05 -8.49
C MET A 94 1.22 -0.86 -7.24
N MET A 95 1.41 -1.91 -6.44
CA MET A 95 2.32 -1.87 -5.29
C MET A 95 3.77 -1.66 -5.73
N VAL A 96 4.24 -2.35 -6.78
CA VAL A 96 5.58 -2.11 -7.35
C VAL A 96 5.70 -0.67 -7.84
N ALA A 97 4.76 -0.17 -8.64
CA ALA A 97 4.76 1.20 -9.15
C ALA A 97 4.76 2.25 -8.03
N SER A 98 4.08 1.98 -6.92
CA SER A 98 4.01 2.89 -5.76
C SER A 98 5.37 3.18 -5.13
N GLN A 99 6.36 2.29 -5.29
CA GLN A 99 7.70 2.46 -4.73
C GLN A 99 8.41 3.70 -5.31
N SER A 100 8.05 4.14 -6.52
CA SER A 100 8.53 5.41 -7.09
C SER A 100 8.22 6.63 -6.21
N GLN A 101 7.21 6.55 -5.34
CA GLN A 101 6.83 7.63 -4.42
C GLN A 101 7.77 7.76 -3.22
N LEU A 102 8.64 6.78 -2.96
CA LEU A 102 9.57 6.82 -1.82
C LEU A 102 10.45 8.08 -1.83
N LYS A 103 10.96 8.47 -3.00
CA LYS A 103 11.76 9.69 -3.14
C LYS A 103 10.97 10.93 -2.70
N ARG A 104 9.72 11.06 -3.16
CA ARG A 104 8.83 12.16 -2.78
C ARG A 104 8.54 12.16 -1.28
N LEU A 105 8.33 10.99 -0.67
CA LEU A 105 8.11 10.87 0.78
C LEU A 105 9.35 11.31 1.58
N ILE A 106 10.55 10.96 1.10
CA ILE A 106 11.82 11.42 1.70
C ILE A 106 11.94 12.94 1.58
N GLU A 107 11.60 13.52 0.43
CA GLU A 107 11.60 14.99 0.23
C GLU A 107 10.62 15.69 1.19
N LEU A 108 9.41 15.15 1.37
CA LEU A 108 8.44 15.65 2.33
C LEU A 108 8.98 15.56 3.77
N LYS A 109 9.62 14.45 4.15
CA LYS A 109 10.26 14.33 5.47
C LYS A 109 11.38 15.36 5.62
N ASN A 110 12.20 15.53 4.59
CA ASN A 110 13.27 16.52 4.54
C ASN A 110 12.75 17.95 4.70
N ALA A 111 11.55 18.29 4.21
CA ALA A 111 10.96 19.60 4.43
C ALA A 111 10.64 19.89 5.92
N THR A 112 10.42 18.85 6.73
CA THR A 112 10.06 18.99 8.16
C THR A 112 11.25 19.00 9.12
N VAL A 113 12.43 18.55 8.67
CA VAL A 113 13.64 18.53 9.51
C VAL A 113 14.46 19.81 9.28
N THR A 114 14.95 20.42 10.36
CA THR A 114 15.88 21.56 10.30
C THR A 114 17.28 21.04 9.95
N ALA A 115 18.03 21.82 9.17
CA ALA A 115 19.42 21.51 8.82
C ALA A 115 20.33 21.58 10.05
#